data_AF-A0A7J6TTW6-F1
#
_entry.id   AF-A0A7J6TTW6-F1
#
_cell.length_a   1.000
_cell.length_b   1.000
_cell.length_c   1.000
_cell.angle_alpha   90.00
_cell.angle_beta   90.00
_cell.angle_gamma   90.00
#
_symmetry.space_group_name_H-M   'P 1'
#
loop_
_entity.id
_entity.type
_entity.pdbx_description
1 polymer ?
#
loop_
_entity_poly.entity_id
_entity_poly.type
_entity_poly.pdbx_seq_one_letter_code
_entity_poly.pdbx_strand_id
1 'polypeptide(L)'
;MISRRATCLGIGGFNPRRFLASMALRRGEEHKKVLTTPAIGVAFTLHDNPGSLVEALNIFSRRGISLSHVSNRCSPLEPYKAMFHVHFRGGWESKETRDVLEELRRLTLDGQLFKIAAPDVPWFPRHISDLDQFSKSTLDAGDQLESDHPGFTDPEYRARREEIAKIASEYRGADGPVP
;
A
#
# COMPACT_ATOMS: atom_id res chain seq x y z
N MET A 1 5.01 -43.61 -44.49
CA MET A 1 4.66 -42.27 -45.01
C MET A 1 3.19 -42.01 -44.75
N ILE A 2 2.84 -41.31 -43.66
CA ILE A 2 1.47 -40.87 -43.38
C ILE A 2 1.54 -39.37 -43.12
N SER A 3 1.02 -38.62 -44.09
CA SER A 3 0.86 -37.18 -44.06
C SER A 3 -0.27 -36.81 -43.09
N ARG A 4 0.00 -35.93 -42.12
CA ARG A 4 -1.04 -35.25 -41.34
C ARG A 4 -0.89 -33.75 -41.56
N ARG A 5 -1.80 -33.18 -42.36
CA ARG A 5 -2.07 -31.75 -42.40
C ARG A 5 -2.63 -31.34 -41.04
N ALA A 6 -1.93 -30.45 -40.35
CA ALA A 6 -2.44 -29.76 -39.18
C ALA A 6 -3.27 -28.56 -39.64
N THR A 7 -4.58 -28.62 -39.40
CA THR A 7 -5.51 -27.49 -39.56
C THR A 7 -5.33 -26.58 -38.35
N CYS A 8 -4.79 -25.38 -38.55
CA CYS A 8 -4.71 -24.37 -37.51
C CYS A 8 -6.13 -23.85 -37.23
N LEU A 9 -6.72 -24.21 -36.08
CA LEU A 9 -7.85 -23.47 -35.53
C LEU A 9 -7.35 -22.08 -35.12
N GLY A 10 -8.02 -21.05 -35.66
CA GLY A 10 -7.70 -19.64 -35.41
C GLY A 10 -7.70 -19.32 -33.92
N ILE A 11 -6.52 -18.98 -33.41
CA ILE A 11 -6.36 -18.40 -32.08
C ILE A 11 -6.97 -17.00 -32.17
N GLY A 12 -8.10 -16.79 -31.50
CA GLY A 12 -8.71 -15.48 -31.35
C GLY A 12 -7.66 -14.46 -30.90
N GLY A 13 -7.60 -13.32 -31.60
CA GLY A 13 -6.53 -12.35 -31.49
C GLY A 13 -6.22 -11.96 -30.04
N PHE A 14 -5.05 -12.37 -29.56
CA PHE A 14 -4.48 -11.86 -28.33
C PHE A 14 -4.20 -10.37 -28.52
N ASN A 15 -5.05 -9.52 -27.95
CA ASN A 15 -4.85 -8.07 -27.96
C ASN A 15 -4.03 -7.68 -26.73
N PRO A 16 -2.72 -7.39 -26.88
CA PRO A 16 -1.82 -7.13 -25.76
C PRO A 16 -2.23 -5.89 -24.95
N ARG A 17 -2.91 -4.92 -25.56
CA ARG A 17 -3.39 -3.71 -24.89
C ARG A 17 -4.53 -4.01 -23.92
N ARG A 18 -5.45 -4.91 -24.28
CA ARG A 18 -6.52 -5.39 -23.37
C ARG A 18 -5.96 -6.24 -22.22
N PHE A 19 -4.93 -7.04 -22.49
CA PHE A 19 -4.26 -7.85 -21.47
C PHE A 19 -3.53 -6.98 -20.44
N LEU A 20 -2.73 -5.99 -20.89
CA LEU A 20 -2.05 -5.03 -20.02
C LEU A 20 -3.01 -4.17 -19.19
N ALA A 21 -4.11 -3.69 -19.79
CA ALA A 21 -5.14 -2.94 -19.06
C ALA A 21 -5.80 -3.80 -17.96
N SER A 22 -6.08 -5.08 -18.24
CA SER A 22 -6.63 -6.00 -17.25
C SER A 22 -5.62 -6.35 -16.13
N MET A 23 -4.33 -6.44 -16.44
CA MET A 23 -3.28 -6.61 -15.43
C MET A 23 -3.10 -5.35 -14.59
N ALA A 24 -3.20 -4.15 -15.17
CA ALA A 24 -3.10 -2.89 -14.45
C ALA A 24 -4.29 -2.67 -13.51
N LEU A 25 -5.52 -3.00 -13.94
CA LEU A 25 -6.70 -2.99 -13.07
C LEU A 25 -6.55 -4.00 -11.93
N ARG A 26 -6.12 -5.23 -12.22
CA ARG A 26 -5.84 -6.24 -11.17
C ARG A 26 -4.74 -5.78 -10.22
N ARG A 27 -3.68 -5.13 -10.73
CA ARG A 27 -2.58 -4.60 -9.91
C ARG A 27 -3.05 -3.46 -9.01
N GLY A 28 -3.96 -2.60 -9.50
CA GLY A 28 -4.60 -1.54 -8.72
C GLY A 28 -5.57 -2.07 -7.65
N GLU A 29 -6.36 -3.09 -7.98
CA GLU A 29 -7.23 -3.78 -7.03
C GLU A 29 -6.46 -4.60 -5.99
N GLU A 30 -5.37 -5.26 -6.39
CA GLU A 30 -4.47 -5.95 -5.46
C GLU A 30 -3.69 -4.97 -4.59
N HIS A 31 -3.25 -3.82 -5.12
CA HIS A 31 -2.66 -2.76 -4.29
C HIS A 31 -3.66 -2.23 -3.26
N LYS A 32 -4.94 -2.08 -3.62
CA LYS A 32 -6.00 -1.70 -2.68
C LYS A 32 -6.31 -2.82 -1.67
N LYS A 33 -6.32 -4.10 -2.08
CA LYS A 33 -6.50 -5.27 -1.17
C LYS A 33 -5.33 -5.48 -0.22
N VAL A 34 -4.11 -5.19 -0.66
CA VAL A 34 -2.89 -5.20 0.16
C VAL A 34 -2.96 -4.17 1.28
N LEU A 35 -3.69 -3.06 1.09
CA LEU A 35 -3.89 -2.00 2.08
C LEU A 35 -5.09 -2.24 3.01
N THR A 36 -5.99 -3.19 2.71
CA THR A 36 -7.22 -3.44 3.52
C THR A 36 -7.16 -4.68 4.41
N THR A 37 -6.06 -5.45 4.41
CA THR A 37 -5.89 -6.53 5.40
C THR A 37 -5.53 -5.90 6.75
N PRO A 38 -6.24 -6.19 7.85
CA PRO A 38 -5.90 -5.62 9.15
C PRO A 38 -4.49 -6.06 9.53
N ALA A 39 -3.55 -5.11 9.53
CA ALA A 39 -2.21 -5.35 10.03
C ALA A 39 -2.30 -5.47 11.56
N ILE A 40 -1.81 -6.57 12.10
CA ILE A 40 -1.71 -6.78 13.54
C ILE A 40 -0.32 -6.37 13.95
N GLY A 41 -0.19 -5.66 15.06
CA GLY A 41 1.09 -5.33 15.65
C GLY A 41 1.36 -6.07 16.95
N VAL A 42 2.61 -6.48 17.13
CA VAL A 42 3.16 -6.95 18.40
C VAL A 42 4.45 -6.22 18.71
N ALA A 43 4.61 -5.79 19.96
CA ALA A 43 5.84 -5.26 20.52
C ALA A 43 6.41 -6.23 21.56
N PHE A 44 7.73 -6.44 21.50
CA PHE A 44 8.45 -7.35 22.39
C PHE A 44 9.92 -6.94 22.53
N THR A 45 10.56 -7.42 23.59
CA THR A 45 11.93 -7.06 23.96
C THR A 45 12.87 -8.24 23.76
N LEU A 46 14.00 -8.01 23.10
CA LEU A 46 15.06 -9.01 22.92
C LEU A 46 16.38 -8.49 23.47
N HIS A 47 17.30 -9.42 23.75
CA HIS A 47 18.70 -9.06 23.94
C HIS A 47 19.28 -8.45 22.66
N ASP A 48 20.09 -7.41 22.81
CA ASP A 48 20.83 -6.80 21.70
C ASP A 48 22.07 -7.62 21.35
N ASN A 49 21.86 -8.80 20.75
CA ASN A 49 22.91 -9.67 20.24
C ASN A 49 22.76 -9.87 18.72
N PRO A 50 23.87 -10.08 17.98
CA PRO A 50 23.81 -10.43 16.58
C PRO A 50 22.96 -11.69 16.36
N GLY A 51 21.93 -11.58 15.53
CA GLY A 51 21.05 -12.71 15.17
C GLY A 51 19.77 -12.83 16.01
N SER A 52 19.63 -12.16 17.15
CA SER A 52 18.42 -12.27 17.99
C SER A 52 17.14 -11.86 17.26
N LEU A 53 17.18 -10.79 16.46
CA LEU A 53 16.04 -10.42 15.62
C LEU A 53 15.75 -11.48 14.55
N VAL A 54 16.78 -12.07 13.94
CA VAL A 54 16.61 -13.10 12.90
C VAL A 54 15.91 -14.32 13.47
N GLU A 55 16.29 -14.76 14.67
CA GLU A 55 15.62 -15.86 15.38
C GLU A 55 14.14 -15.56 15.61
N ALA A 56 13.81 -14.36 16.08
CA ALA A 56 12.43 -13.94 16.29
C ALA A 56 11.63 -13.87 14.98
N LEU A 57 12.20 -13.30 13.92
CA LEU A 57 11.51 -13.20 12.62
C LEU A 57 11.36 -14.56 11.93
N ASN A 58 12.26 -15.51 12.18
CA ASN A 58 12.18 -16.86 11.62
C ASN A 58 10.93 -17.61 12.12
N ILE A 59 10.42 -17.30 13.31
CA ILE A 59 9.15 -17.84 13.82
C ILE A 59 8.01 -17.54 12.85
N PHE A 60 7.90 -16.29 12.39
CA PHE A 60 6.89 -15.86 11.43
C PHE A 60 7.08 -16.54 10.07
N SER A 61 8.33 -16.64 9.61
CA SER A 61 8.66 -17.28 8.32
C SER A 61 8.25 -18.75 8.28
N ARG A 62 8.57 -19.53 9.32
CA ARG A 62 8.22 -20.97 9.40
C ARG A 62 6.71 -21.23 9.39
N ARG A 63 5.90 -20.24 9.79
CA ARG A 63 4.43 -20.31 9.80
C ARG A 63 3.79 -19.65 8.58
N GLY A 64 4.60 -19.16 7.63
CA GLY A 64 4.11 -18.52 6.41
C GLY A 64 3.42 -17.17 6.66
N ILE A 65 3.72 -16.50 7.77
CA ILE A 65 3.11 -15.21 8.11
C ILE A 65 3.93 -14.09 7.46
N SER A 66 3.29 -13.30 6.60
CA SER A 66 3.92 -12.14 5.96
C SER A 66 3.98 -10.94 6.91
N LEU A 67 5.18 -10.38 7.05
CA LEU A 67 5.42 -9.14 7.77
C LEU A 67 5.10 -7.93 6.88
N SER A 68 4.61 -6.84 7.47
CA SER A 68 4.34 -5.57 6.79
C SER A 68 5.24 -4.44 7.29
N HIS A 69 5.61 -4.45 8.56
CA HIS A 69 6.48 -3.44 9.16
C HIS A 69 7.33 -4.08 10.26
N VAL A 70 8.60 -3.69 10.32
CA VAL A 70 9.51 -4.05 11.41
C VAL A 70 10.26 -2.79 11.78
N SER A 71 10.20 -2.39 13.05
CA SER A 71 11.01 -1.29 13.57
C SER A 71 11.65 -1.68 14.90
N ASN A 72 12.83 -1.10 15.13
CA ASN A 72 13.57 -1.21 16.37
C ASN A 72 13.46 0.11 17.13
N ARG A 73 13.27 0.02 18.44
CA ARG A 73 13.35 1.11 19.40
C ARG A 73 14.36 0.71 20.47
N CYS A 74 15.53 1.35 20.44
CA CYS A 74 16.53 1.17 21.48
C CYS A 74 16.12 1.92 22.75
N SER A 75 16.28 1.29 23.91
CA SER A 75 16.11 1.98 25.19
C SER A 75 17.37 2.79 25.51
N PRO A 76 17.27 4.11 25.80
CA PRO A 76 18.43 4.90 26.25
C PRO A 76 18.97 4.44 27.61
N LEU A 77 18.12 3.80 28.43
CA LEU A 77 18.43 3.40 29.81
C LEU A 77 18.98 1.97 29.91
N GLU A 78 18.66 1.11 28.93
CA GLU A 78 19.04 -0.31 28.93
C GLU A 78 19.63 -0.69 27.57
N PRO A 79 20.94 -0.46 27.33
CA PRO A 79 21.57 -0.66 26.03
C PRO A 79 21.55 -2.11 25.54
N TYR A 80 21.50 -3.07 26.46
CA TYR A 80 21.43 -4.50 26.16
C TYR A 80 20.03 -4.98 25.76
N LYS A 81 19.03 -4.07 25.78
CA LYS A 81 17.61 -4.36 25.56
C LYS A 81 17.10 -3.57 24.36
N ALA A 82 16.74 -4.30 23.31
CA ALA A 82 16.12 -3.74 22.11
C ALA A 82 14.62 -4.06 22.10
N MET A 83 13.78 -3.05 21.89
CA MET A 83 12.34 -3.23 21.73
C MET A 83 11.99 -3.25 20.24
N PHE A 84 11.42 -4.36 19.79
CA PHE A 84 11.00 -4.54 18.41
C PHE A 84 9.50 -4.39 18.28
N HIS A 85 9.07 -3.64 17.28
CA HIS A 85 7.68 -3.54 16.86
C HIS A 85 7.55 -4.25 15.52
N VAL A 86 6.71 -5.28 15.47
CA VAL A 86 6.50 -6.09 14.28
C VAL A 86 5.03 -6.07 13.92
N HIS A 87 4.73 -5.65 12.70
CA HIS A 87 3.40 -5.78 12.11
C HIS A 87 3.37 -6.86 11.06
N PHE A 88 2.29 -7.61 11.04
CA PHE A 88 2.10 -8.75 10.15
C PHE A 88 0.65 -8.91 9.74
N ARG A 89 0.43 -9.67 8.67
CA ARG A 89 -0.92 -9.99 8.17
C ARG A 89 -1.48 -11.21 8.89
N GLY A 90 -2.73 -11.11 9.37
CA GLY A 90 -3.43 -12.24 9.99
C GLY A 90 -4.57 -11.79 10.90
N GLY A 91 -5.14 -12.74 11.65
CA GLY A 91 -6.07 -12.48 12.75
C GLY A 91 -5.36 -12.59 14.11
N TRP A 92 -5.81 -11.86 15.13
CA TRP A 92 -5.21 -12.01 16.48
C TRP A 92 -5.61 -13.36 17.09
N GLU A 93 -6.78 -13.86 16.69
CA GLU A 93 -7.38 -15.08 17.22
C GLU A 93 -7.11 -16.32 16.37
N SER A 94 -6.47 -16.17 15.20
CA SER A 94 -6.10 -17.31 14.37
C SER A 94 -5.08 -18.19 15.07
N LYS A 95 -5.19 -19.51 14.85
CA LYS A 95 -4.35 -20.51 15.51
C LYS A 95 -2.87 -20.28 15.21
N GLU A 96 -2.56 -19.94 13.97
CA GLU A 96 -1.20 -19.66 13.50
C GLU A 96 -0.57 -18.50 14.27
N THR A 97 -1.35 -17.45 14.52
CA THR A 97 -0.91 -16.28 15.28
C THR A 97 -0.68 -16.65 16.74
N ARG A 98 -1.58 -17.43 17.35
CA ARG A 98 -1.42 -17.89 18.74
C ARG A 98 -0.14 -18.70 18.91
N ASP A 99 0.12 -19.65 18.00
CA ASP A 99 1.33 -20.47 18.01
C ASP A 99 2.60 -19.61 17.88
N VAL A 100 2.59 -18.59 16.99
CA VAL A 100 3.71 -17.64 16.84
C VAL A 100 3.92 -16.82 18.10
N LEU A 101 2.85 -16.30 18.70
CA LEU A 101 2.95 -15.49 19.93
C LEU A 101 3.47 -16.32 21.10
N GLU A 102 3.05 -17.58 21.25
CA GLU A 102 3.57 -18.47 22.29
C GLU A 102 5.08 -18.74 22.13
N GLU A 103 5.54 -18.98 20.90
CA GLU A 103 6.95 -19.21 20.63
C GLU A 103 7.78 -17.93 20.83
N LEU A 104 7.27 -16.79 20.35
CA LEU A 104 7.90 -15.49 20.51
C LEU A 104 8.03 -15.09 21.98
N ARG A 105 7.03 -15.44 22.81
CA ARG A 105 7.04 -15.19 24.24
C ARG A 105 8.20 -15.88 24.96
N ARG A 106 8.66 -17.02 24.46
CA ARG A 106 9.81 -17.76 25.02
C ARG A 106 11.16 -17.12 24.69
N LEU A 107 11.25 -16.41 23.58
CA LEU A 107 12.47 -15.67 23.19
C LEU A 107 12.52 -14.27 23.80
N THR A 108 11.38 -13.76 24.25
CA THR A 108 11.26 -12.40 24.80
C THR A 108 11.86 -12.34 26.20
N LEU A 109 12.69 -11.33 26.44
CA LEU A 109 13.41 -11.10 27.71
C LEU A 109 12.51 -11.16 28.94
N ASP A 110 11.43 -10.38 28.91
CA ASP A 110 10.51 -10.23 30.03
C ASP A 110 9.32 -11.21 29.93
N GLY A 111 9.28 -12.04 28.88
CA GLY A 111 8.11 -12.86 28.54
C GLY A 111 6.83 -12.05 28.27
N GLN A 112 6.97 -10.75 28.00
CA GLN A 112 5.87 -9.81 27.80
C GLN A 112 5.72 -9.45 26.32
N LEU A 113 4.52 -9.70 25.77
CA LEU A 113 4.14 -9.28 24.43
C LEU A 113 3.05 -8.23 24.54
N PHE A 114 3.23 -7.13 23.83
CA PHE A 114 2.26 -6.04 23.80
C PHE A 114 1.58 -6.01 22.45
N LYS A 115 0.25 -6.16 22.43
CA LYS A 115 -0.52 -5.90 21.22
C LYS A 115 -0.48 -4.41 20.93
N ILE A 116 -0.01 -4.04 19.74
CA ILE A 116 0.04 -2.64 19.30
C ILE A 116 -0.87 -2.46 18.08
N ALA A 117 -1.44 -1.26 17.96
CA ALA A 117 -2.19 -0.91 16.76
C ALA A 117 -1.26 -0.93 15.54
N ALA A 118 -1.83 -1.22 14.37
CA ALA A 118 -1.17 -0.87 13.12
C ALA A 118 -0.85 0.62 13.13
N PRO A 119 0.32 1.06 12.64
CA PRO A 119 0.54 2.48 12.43
C PRO A 119 -0.53 2.95 11.45
N ASP A 120 -1.37 3.88 11.91
CA ASP A 120 -2.30 4.59 11.04
C ASP A 120 -1.45 5.56 10.22
N VAL A 121 -0.96 5.08 9.08
CA VAL A 121 -0.21 5.90 8.13
C VAL A 121 -1.21 6.37 7.09
N PRO A 122 -1.55 7.67 7.05
CA PRO A 122 -2.35 8.22 5.97
C PRO A 122 -1.75 7.80 4.64
N TRP A 123 -2.60 7.35 3.72
CA TRP A 123 -2.15 6.97 2.40
C TRP A 123 -1.39 8.13 1.75
N PHE A 124 -0.25 7.82 1.13
CA PHE A 124 0.52 8.76 0.34
C PHE A 124 0.83 8.14 -1.04
N PRO A 125 0.88 8.95 -2.10
CA PRO A 125 1.19 8.47 -3.45
C PRO A 125 2.60 7.88 -3.48
N ARG A 126 2.73 6.67 -4.02
CA ARG A 126 4.03 5.98 -4.18
C ARG A 126 4.48 5.91 -5.63
N HIS A 127 3.56 6.14 -6.56
CA HIS A 127 3.83 6.14 -7.99
C HIS A 127 3.26 7.39 -8.65
N ILE A 128 3.83 7.84 -9.77
CA ILE A 128 3.35 9.04 -10.48
C ILE A 128 1.87 8.93 -10.89
N SER A 129 1.39 7.72 -11.22
CA SER A 129 -0.02 7.45 -11.52
C SER A 129 -0.96 7.64 -10.33
N ASP A 130 -0.44 7.64 -9.10
CA ASP A 130 -1.23 7.92 -7.90
C ASP A 130 -1.56 9.41 -7.82
N LEU A 131 -0.74 10.29 -8.42
CA LEU A 131 -1.00 11.73 -8.48
C LEU A 131 -2.23 12.06 -9.34
N ASP A 132 -2.47 11.26 -10.38
CA ASP A 132 -3.63 11.45 -11.26
C ASP A 132 -4.98 11.15 -10.56
N GLN A 133 -4.96 10.57 -9.36
CA GLN A 133 -6.16 10.36 -8.53
C GLN A 133 -6.54 11.62 -7.75
N PHE A 134 -5.57 12.51 -7.47
CA PHE A 134 -5.80 13.77 -6.75
C PHE A 134 -6.40 14.87 -7.61
N SER A 135 -6.01 14.96 -8.89
CA SER A 135 -6.44 16.06 -9.78
C SER A 135 -7.96 16.22 -9.81
N LYS A 136 -8.71 15.12 -9.72
CA LYS A 136 -10.17 15.12 -9.74
C LYS A 136 -10.82 15.58 -8.43
N SER A 137 -10.16 15.37 -7.30
CA SER A 137 -10.72 15.67 -5.98
C SER A 137 -10.46 17.11 -5.53
N THR A 138 -9.35 17.72 -5.96
CA THR A 138 -8.98 19.08 -5.56
C THR A 138 -9.64 20.15 -6.43
N LEU A 139 -9.98 19.83 -7.68
CA LEU A 139 -10.65 20.75 -8.60
C LEU A 139 -12.17 20.89 -8.36
N ASP A 140 -12.74 20.05 -7.49
CA ASP A 140 -14.17 20.06 -7.12
C ASP A 140 -14.51 21.12 -6.05
N ALA A 141 -13.49 21.76 -5.45
CA ALA A 141 -13.66 22.82 -4.46
C ALA A 141 -14.01 24.19 -5.11
N GLY A 142 -14.96 24.23 -6.04
CA GLY A 142 -15.21 25.42 -6.86
C GLY A 142 -16.66 25.74 -7.25
N ASP A 143 -17.63 24.85 -7.00
CA ASP A 143 -19.00 25.06 -7.48
C ASP A 143 -19.96 25.71 -6.46
N GLN A 144 -19.50 25.99 -5.24
CA GLN A 144 -20.35 26.57 -4.16
C GLN A 144 -19.68 27.68 -3.34
N LEU A 145 -18.62 28.30 -3.86
CA LEU A 145 -17.95 29.41 -3.18
C LEU A 145 -18.34 30.74 -3.83
N GLU A 146 -19.27 31.46 -3.20
CA GLU A 146 -19.49 32.88 -3.50
C GLU A 146 -18.25 33.66 -3.06
N SER A 147 -17.46 34.14 -4.02
CA SER A 147 -16.27 34.94 -3.76
C SER A 147 -16.56 36.39 -4.13
N ASP A 148 -16.22 37.33 -3.24
CA ASP A 148 -16.31 38.78 -3.49
C ASP A 148 -15.28 39.29 -4.53
N HIS A 149 -14.70 38.39 -5.33
CA HIS A 149 -13.73 38.72 -6.37
C HIS A 149 -14.46 39.22 -7.63
N PRO A 150 -14.07 40.37 -8.21
CA PRO A 150 -14.81 41.00 -9.32
C PRO A 150 -14.89 40.11 -10.58
N GLY A 151 -13.87 39.27 -10.80
CA GLY A 151 -13.86 38.30 -11.91
C GLY A 151 -14.78 37.09 -11.71
N PHE A 152 -15.30 36.83 -10.50
CA PHE A 152 -16.14 35.65 -10.24
C PHE A 152 -17.54 35.77 -10.88
N THR A 153 -18.02 37.00 -11.08
CA THR A 153 -19.30 37.30 -11.74
C THR A 153 -19.16 37.51 -13.25
N ASP A 154 -17.93 37.65 -13.76
CA ASP A 154 -17.67 37.86 -15.18
C ASP A 154 -17.80 36.55 -15.98
N PRO A 155 -18.70 36.47 -16.97
CA PRO A 155 -18.91 35.25 -17.75
C PRO A 155 -17.70 34.84 -18.62
N GLU A 156 -16.93 35.79 -19.15
CA GLU A 156 -15.75 35.51 -19.96
C GLU A 156 -14.62 34.94 -19.09
N TYR A 157 -14.43 35.51 -17.90
CA TYR A 157 -13.49 34.99 -16.91
C TYR A 157 -13.86 33.56 -16.48
N ARG A 158 -15.15 33.29 -16.20
CA ARG A 158 -15.61 31.94 -15.82
C ARG A 158 -15.37 30.93 -16.94
N ALA A 159 -15.73 31.27 -18.18
CA ALA A 159 -15.49 30.40 -19.34
C ALA A 159 -14.00 30.07 -19.51
N ARG A 160 -13.11 31.05 -19.34
CA ARG A 160 -11.66 30.83 -19.41
C ARG A 160 -11.14 29.97 -18.25
N ARG A 161 -11.68 30.14 -17.04
CA ARG A 161 -11.32 29.32 -15.87
C ARG A 161 -11.80 27.88 -16.01
N GLU A 162 -12.97 27.66 -16.61
CA GLU A 162 -13.50 26.34 -16.92
C GLU A 162 -12.59 25.61 -17.93
N GLU A 163 -12.14 26.31 -18.97
CA GLU A 163 -11.19 25.76 -19.94
C GLU A 163 -9.88 25.30 -19.28
N ILE A 164 -9.30 26.16 -18.42
CA ILE A 164 -8.06 25.83 -17.68
C ILE A 164 -8.29 24.65 -16.73
N ALA A 165 -9.42 24.63 -16.01
CA ALA A 165 -9.76 23.54 -15.10
C ALA A 165 -9.94 22.22 -15.86
N LYS A 166 -10.54 22.25 -17.05
CA LYS A 166 -10.68 21.09 -17.92
C LYS A 166 -9.33 20.52 -18.36
N ILE A 167 -8.41 21.38 -18.81
CA ILE A 167 -7.04 20.97 -19.18
C ILE A 167 -6.33 20.31 -17.99
N ALA A 168 -6.43 20.92 -16.80
CA ALA A 168 -5.79 20.40 -15.59
C ALA A 168 -6.41 19.07 -15.11
N SER A 169 -7.71 18.86 -15.28
CA SER A 169 -8.40 17.63 -14.85
C SER A 169 -8.19 16.46 -15.80
N GLU A 170 -7.95 16.72 -17.09
CA GLU A 170 -7.65 15.70 -18.09
C GLU A 170 -6.17 15.31 -18.13
N TYR A 171 -5.26 16.20 -17.71
CA TYR A 171 -3.82 15.97 -17.70
C TYR A 171 -3.40 14.76 -16.85
N ARG A 172 -2.48 13.95 -17.38
CA ARG A 172 -1.79 12.89 -16.66
C ARG A 172 -0.30 13.17 -16.60
N GLY A 173 0.34 12.85 -15.47
CA GLY A 173 1.78 13.05 -15.31
C GLY A 173 2.66 12.28 -16.31
N ALA A 174 2.09 11.29 -17.01
CA ALA A 174 2.78 10.51 -18.03
C ALA A 174 2.64 11.05 -19.47
N ASP A 175 1.77 12.04 -19.71
CA ASP A 175 1.37 12.46 -21.07
C ASP A 175 2.36 13.44 -21.73
N GLY A 176 3.34 13.99 -21.00
CA GLY A 176 4.36 14.89 -21.53
C GLY A 176 4.44 16.23 -20.76
N PRO A 177 4.93 17.31 -21.38
CA PRO A 177 4.97 18.62 -20.73
C PRO A 177 3.57 19.16 -20.45
N VAL A 178 3.45 20.01 -19.44
CA VAL A 178 2.20 20.69 -19.08
C VAL A 178 1.75 21.57 -20.27
N PRO A 179 0.49 21.44 -20.75
CA PRO A 179 -0.06 22.25 -21.84
C PRO A 179 -0.09 23.75 -21.59
#